data_AF-A0A6C0JU24-F1
#
_entry.id   AF-A0A6C0JU24-F1
#
_cell.length_a   1.000
_cell.length_b   1.000
_cell.length_c   1.000
_cell.angle_alpha   90.00
_cell.angle_beta   90.00
_cell.angle_gamma   90.00
#
_symmetry.space_group_name_H-M   'P 1'
#
loop_
_entity.id
_entity.type
_entity.pdbx_description
1 polymer ?
#
loop_
_entity_poly.entity_id
_entity_poly.type
_entity_poly.pdbx_seq_one_letter_code
_entity_poly.pdbx_strand_id
1 'polypeptide(L)'
;MPHIESRKAFWFDEKTIESVEKKYGVKYIGYWCVEGANVQWASNPVDVFYQPNPNTELGHSNYFGIFSWMGEWRICNADSAFSVPITGILENGVVYVSRYRHDSVCTPNGNCIDGGRDYVNINKNASPIELVNVRVVDGEFIFEKRIEENDK
;
A
#
# COMPACT_ATOMS: atom_id res chain seq x y z
N MET A 1 4.85 18.66 -4.32
CA MET A 1 4.74 17.86 -3.09
C MET A 1 4.96 16.40 -3.46
N PRO A 2 5.65 15.60 -2.62
CA PRO A 2 5.79 14.17 -2.89
C PRO A 2 4.42 13.49 -3.02
N HIS A 3 4.33 12.50 -3.89
CA HIS A 3 3.13 11.67 -4.06
C HIS A 3 3.53 10.22 -4.31
N ILE A 4 2.66 9.27 -3.98
CA ILE A 4 2.91 7.86 -4.27
C ILE A 4 2.80 7.60 -5.77
N GLU A 5 3.62 6.70 -6.30
CA GLU A 5 3.53 6.28 -7.69
C GLU A 5 2.10 5.79 -8.04
N SER A 6 1.54 6.35 -9.11
CA SER A 6 0.24 5.93 -9.64
C SER A 6 0.35 4.57 -10.34
N ARG A 7 -0.50 3.62 -9.95
CA ARG A 7 -0.62 2.32 -10.60
C ARG A 7 -2.09 1.97 -10.77
N LYS A 8 -2.39 1.17 -11.80
CA LYS A 8 -3.73 0.62 -11.99
C LYS A 8 -4.10 -0.26 -10.79
N ALA A 9 -5.40 -0.37 -10.54
CA ALA A 9 -5.93 -1.31 -9.57
C ALA A 9 -5.54 -2.76 -9.94
N PHE A 10 -5.48 -3.63 -8.93
CA PHE A 10 -4.96 -4.98 -9.12
C PHE A 10 -6.04 -5.94 -9.61
N TRP A 11 -7.23 -5.89 -8.99
CA TRP A 11 -8.34 -6.77 -9.33
C TRP A 11 -9.41 -6.07 -10.15
N PHE A 12 -9.63 -4.79 -9.89
CA PHE A 12 -10.69 -4.02 -10.52
C PHE A 12 -10.23 -3.12 -11.67
N ASP A 13 -11.17 -2.82 -12.56
CA ASP A 13 -11.02 -1.73 -13.51
C ASP A 13 -11.47 -0.39 -12.89
N GLU A 14 -11.09 0.72 -13.53
CA GLU A 14 -11.37 2.07 -13.06
C GLU A 14 -12.88 2.31 -12.84
N LYS A 15 -13.72 1.78 -13.73
CA LYS A 15 -15.19 1.92 -13.64
C LYS A 15 -15.77 1.22 -12.40
N THR A 16 -15.22 0.06 -12.06
CA THR A 16 -15.62 -0.69 -10.87
C THR A 16 -15.18 0.04 -9.61
N ILE A 17 -13.94 0.58 -9.59
CA ILE A 17 -13.46 1.43 -8.50
C ILE A 17 -14.40 2.62 -8.28
N GLU A 18 -14.68 3.41 -9.32
CA GLU A 18 -15.57 4.58 -9.24
C GLU A 18 -16.97 4.20 -8.72
N SER A 19 -17.48 3.05 -9.15
CA SER A 19 -18.78 2.54 -8.71
C SER A 19 -18.80 2.19 -7.22
N VAL A 20 -17.72 1.58 -6.70
CA VAL A 20 -17.55 1.27 -5.28
C VAL A 20 -17.42 2.55 -4.45
N GLU A 21 -16.56 3.48 -4.89
CA GLU A 21 -16.37 4.77 -4.22
C GLU A 21 -17.69 5.53 -4.07
N LYS A 22 -18.44 5.67 -5.17
CA LYS A 22 -19.73 6.37 -5.18
C LYS A 22 -20.79 5.68 -4.32
N LYS A 23 -20.86 4.35 -4.39
CA LYS A 23 -21.91 3.58 -3.70
C LYS A 23 -21.71 3.58 -2.18
N TYR A 24 -20.47 3.50 -1.72
CA TYR A 24 -20.15 3.33 -0.30
C TYR A 24 -19.59 4.59 0.36
N GLY A 25 -19.36 5.67 -0.39
CA GLY A 25 -18.74 6.89 0.14
C GLY A 25 -17.32 6.64 0.64
N VAL A 26 -16.56 5.84 -0.12
CA VAL A 26 -15.21 5.38 0.23
C VAL A 26 -14.21 5.93 -0.78
N LYS A 27 -12.93 5.92 -0.44
CA LYS A 27 -11.84 6.35 -1.34
C LYS A 27 -10.92 5.18 -1.65
N TYR A 28 -10.63 4.91 -2.90
CA TYR A 28 -9.62 3.94 -3.29
C TYR A 28 -8.22 4.47 -2.99
N ILE A 29 -7.41 3.66 -2.31
CA ILE A 29 -6.05 4.05 -1.90
C ILE A 29 -4.99 3.09 -2.44
N GLY A 30 -5.31 2.35 -3.50
CA GLY A 30 -4.39 1.41 -4.13
C GLY A 30 -4.54 -0.02 -3.63
N TYR A 31 -3.76 -0.92 -4.23
CA TYR A 31 -3.69 -2.31 -3.83
C TYR A 31 -2.56 -2.54 -2.84
N TRP A 32 -2.81 -3.36 -1.80
CA TRP A 32 -1.84 -3.61 -0.74
C TRP A 32 -1.97 -5.05 -0.22
N CYS A 33 -0.85 -5.65 0.21
CA CYS A 33 -0.94 -6.88 0.98
C CYS A 33 -1.55 -6.62 2.36
N VAL A 34 -2.27 -7.62 2.85
CA VAL A 34 -2.91 -7.63 4.17
C VAL A 34 -2.44 -8.86 4.93
N GLU A 35 -2.53 -8.81 6.24
CA GLU A 35 -2.18 -9.92 7.11
C GLU A 35 -3.33 -10.95 7.11
N GLY A 36 -2.99 -12.20 6.80
CA GLY A 36 -3.92 -13.33 6.83
C GLY A 36 -4.09 -13.93 8.22
N ALA A 37 -4.93 -14.96 8.32
CA ALA A 37 -5.34 -15.59 9.59
C ALA A 37 -4.21 -16.12 10.49
N ASN A 38 -3.00 -16.35 9.95
CA ASN A 38 -1.84 -16.86 10.67
C ASN A 38 -0.72 -15.83 10.85
N VAL A 39 -1.03 -14.53 10.82
CA VAL A 39 -0.02 -13.45 10.90
C VAL A 39 0.98 -13.51 9.73
N GLN A 40 0.53 -14.06 8.60
CA GLN A 40 1.31 -14.15 7.37
C GLN A 40 0.80 -13.13 6.37
N TRP A 41 1.70 -12.34 5.80
CA TRP A 41 1.35 -11.40 4.74
C TRP A 41 0.87 -12.14 3.50
N ALA A 42 -0.27 -11.73 2.97
CA ALA A 42 -0.83 -12.32 1.76
C ALA A 42 0.10 -12.07 0.56
N SER A 43 0.41 -13.14 -0.17
CA SER A 43 1.24 -13.04 -1.38
C SER A 43 0.56 -12.29 -2.52
N ASN A 44 -0.77 -12.29 -2.56
CA ASN A 44 -1.56 -11.46 -3.46
C ASN A 44 -2.12 -10.25 -2.70
N PRO A 45 -2.05 -9.04 -3.27
CA PRO A 45 -2.64 -7.87 -2.65
C PRO A 45 -4.17 -7.89 -2.80
N VAL A 46 -4.82 -6.98 -2.09
CA VAL A 46 -6.25 -6.65 -2.24
C VAL A 46 -6.38 -5.21 -2.69
N ASP A 47 -7.42 -4.86 -3.43
CA ASP A 47 -7.74 -3.46 -3.74
C ASP A 47 -8.33 -2.81 -2.48
N VAL A 48 -7.62 -1.85 -1.88
CA VAL A 48 -7.96 -1.27 -0.58
C VAL A 48 -8.71 0.05 -0.74
N PHE A 49 -9.75 0.20 0.08
CA PHE A 49 -10.56 1.40 0.18
C PHE A 49 -10.54 1.94 1.61
N TYR A 50 -10.47 3.26 1.72
CA TYR A 50 -10.63 4.02 2.95
C TYR A 50 -12.09 4.43 3.15
N GLN A 51 -12.63 4.16 4.33
CA GLN A 51 -13.93 4.60 4.82
C GLN A 51 -13.71 5.67 5.91
N PRO A 52 -14.12 6.93 5.69
CA PRO A 52 -13.94 7.99 6.69
C PRO A 52 -14.81 7.82 7.95
N ASN A 53 -15.97 7.17 7.85
CA ASN A 53 -16.92 7.00 8.95
C ASN A 53 -17.28 5.52 9.16
N PRO A 54 -16.34 4.67 9.61
CA PRO A 54 -16.62 3.25 9.80
C PRO A 54 -17.56 3.04 10.99
N ASN A 55 -18.39 2.00 10.91
CA ASN A 55 -19.20 1.57 12.04
C ASN A 55 -18.35 0.73 13.00
N THR A 56 -17.62 1.41 13.88
CA THR A 56 -16.68 0.79 14.83
C THR A 56 -17.38 -0.05 15.90
N GLU A 57 -18.64 0.22 16.22
CA GLU A 57 -19.45 -0.60 17.15
C GLU A 57 -19.66 -2.03 16.63
N LEU A 58 -19.63 -2.21 15.30
CA LEU A 58 -19.68 -3.52 14.64
C LEU A 58 -18.29 -4.12 14.35
N GLY A 59 -17.22 -3.47 14.82
CA GLY A 59 -15.84 -3.90 14.61
C GLY A 59 -15.27 -3.57 13.22
N HIS A 60 -15.91 -2.67 12.46
CA HIS A 60 -15.35 -2.21 11.18
C HIS A 60 -14.20 -1.22 11.41
N SER A 61 -13.10 -1.41 10.66
CA SER A 61 -12.00 -0.45 10.57
C SER A 61 -12.27 0.57 9.46
N ASN A 62 -11.39 1.59 9.37
CA ASN A 62 -11.39 2.52 8.25
C ASN A 62 -10.98 1.87 6.92
N TYR A 63 -10.54 0.62 6.89
CA TYR A 63 -9.96 -0.01 5.70
C TYR A 63 -10.57 -1.36 5.41
N PHE A 64 -11.09 -1.52 4.19
CA PHE A 64 -11.46 -2.83 3.68
C PHE A 64 -10.80 -3.08 2.33
N GLY A 65 -10.55 -4.35 2.06
CA GLY A 65 -9.97 -4.84 0.83
C GLY A 65 -10.98 -5.63 0.02
N ILE A 66 -10.87 -5.56 -1.30
CA ILE A 66 -11.61 -6.44 -2.21
C ILE A 66 -10.62 -7.23 -3.08
N PHE A 67 -10.89 -8.52 -3.24
CA PHE A 67 -10.08 -9.42 -4.06
C PHE A 67 -10.92 -10.56 -4.62
N SER A 68 -10.38 -11.24 -5.63
CA SER A 68 -10.95 -12.48 -6.15
C SER A 68 -10.21 -13.68 -5.58
N TRP A 69 -10.95 -14.65 -5.07
CA TRP A 69 -10.42 -15.94 -4.63
C TRP A 69 -11.22 -17.05 -5.27
N MET A 70 -10.56 -17.90 -6.07
CA MET A 70 -11.20 -19.00 -6.80
C MET A 70 -12.36 -18.52 -7.70
N GLY A 71 -12.23 -17.34 -8.32
CA GLY A 71 -13.24 -16.75 -9.20
C GLY A 71 -14.35 -15.99 -8.49
N GLU A 72 -14.34 -15.97 -7.16
CA GLU A 72 -15.37 -15.34 -6.35
C GLU A 72 -14.86 -14.07 -5.68
N TRP A 73 -15.67 -13.01 -5.70
CA TRP A 73 -15.36 -11.77 -5.01
C TRP A 73 -15.49 -11.91 -3.50
N ARG A 74 -14.52 -11.35 -2.78
CA ARG A 74 -14.43 -11.37 -1.32
C ARG A 74 -14.09 -9.98 -0.80
N ILE A 75 -14.63 -9.66 0.37
CA ILE A 75 -14.29 -8.47 1.15
C ILE A 75 -13.53 -8.94 2.38
N CYS A 76 -12.46 -8.25 2.75
CA CYS A 76 -11.73 -8.47 3.99
C CYS A 76 -11.44 -7.15 4.72
N ASN A 77 -11.09 -7.23 5.99
CA ASN A 77 -10.46 -6.11 6.70
C ASN A 77 -9.07 -5.85 6.07
N ALA A 78 -8.71 -4.60 5.87
CA ALA A 78 -7.42 -4.19 5.30
C ALA A 78 -6.60 -3.28 6.23
N ASP A 79 -6.98 -3.16 7.50
CA ASP A 79 -6.31 -2.30 8.49
C ASP A 79 -4.81 -2.61 8.64
N SER A 80 -4.44 -3.90 8.58
CA SER A 80 -3.05 -4.36 8.64
C SER A 80 -2.15 -3.77 7.55
N ALA A 81 -2.71 -3.35 6.41
CA ALA A 81 -1.93 -2.77 5.31
C ALA A 81 -1.18 -1.49 5.76
N PHE A 82 -1.73 -0.77 6.74
CA PHE A 82 -1.20 0.53 7.19
C PHE A 82 -0.92 0.60 8.70
N SER A 83 -0.93 -0.54 9.40
CA SER A 83 -0.71 -0.63 10.85
C SER A 83 0.67 -0.13 11.31
N VAL A 84 1.66 -0.17 10.43
CA VAL A 84 3.02 0.38 10.64
C VAL A 84 3.50 1.08 9.36
N PRO A 85 4.43 2.04 9.43
CA PRO A 85 4.93 2.74 8.24
C PRO A 85 5.50 1.80 7.18
N ILE A 86 5.29 2.14 5.91
CA ILE A 86 5.83 1.39 4.78
C ILE A 86 7.09 2.11 4.30
N THR A 87 8.15 1.39 3.97
CA THR A 87 9.34 2.02 3.38
C THR A 87 9.12 2.29 1.90
N GLY A 88 9.42 3.50 1.47
CA GLY A 88 9.45 3.88 0.06
C GLY A 88 10.77 4.54 -0.33
N ILE A 89 11.06 4.55 -1.63
CA ILE A 89 12.13 5.33 -2.24
C ILE A 89 11.53 6.63 -2.78
N LEU A 90 12.06 7.78 -2.37
CA LEU A 90 11.70 9.07 -2.92
C LEU A 90 12.66 9.44 -4.05
N GLU A 91 12.13 9.65 -5.25
CA GLU A 91 12.90 10.10 -6.41
C GLU A 91 12.07 11.08 -7.25
N ASN A 92 12.62 12.27 -7.53
CA ASN A 92 11.96 13.30 -8.35
C ASN A 92 10.53 13.66 -7.91
N GLY A 93 10.25 13.59 -6.60
CA GLY A 93 8.93 13.87 -6.04
C GLY A 93 7.92 12.73 -6.14
N VAL A 94 8.34 11.54 -6.61
CA VAL A 94 7.53 10.32 -6.64
C VAL A 94 8.05 9.35 -5.58
N VAL A 95 7.12 8.74 -4.84
CA VAL A 95 7.43 7.74 -3.82
C VAL A 95 7.08 6.36 -4.36
N TYR A 96 8.12 5.55 -4.53
CA TYR A 96 8.04 4.18 -5.03
C TYR A 96 8.03 3.20 -3.86
N VAL A 97 7.03 2.33 -3.83
CA VAL A 97 6.79 1.39 -2.73
C VAL A 97 6.54 0.00 -3.31
N SER A 98 7.13 -1.02 -2.68
CA SER A 98 6.73 -2.41 -2.88
C SER A 98 5.49 -2.68 -2.03
N ARG A 99 4.35 -2.98 -2.67
CA ARG A 99 3.03 -3.07 -2.01
C ARG A 99 2.67 -4.50 -1.54
N TYR A 100 3.37 -5.52 -2.04
CA TYR A 100 3.27 -6.93 -1.64
C TYR A 100 4.57 -7.69 -1.95
N ARG A 101 4.75 -8.91 -1.44
CA ARG A 101 6.03 -9.66 -1.42
C ARG A 101 6.75 -9.82 -2.78
N HIS A 102 6.01 -9.75 -3.88
CA HIS A 102 6.53 -9.93 -5.24
C HIS A 102 6.36 -8.69 -6.11
N ASP A 103 6.12 -7.54 -5.49
CA ASP A 103 5.98 -6.23 -6.13
C ASP A 103 7.33 -5.53 -6.22
N SER A 104 8.24 -6.06 -7.02
CA SER A 104 9.54 -5.41 -7.27
C SER A 104 9.33 -4.19 -8.16
N VAL A 105 9.70 -3.02 -7.66
CA VAL A 105 9.47 -1.72 -8.31
C VAL A 105 10.78 -0.99 -8.42
N CYS A 106 11.09 -0.48 -9.62
CA CYS A 106 12.31 0.28 -9.87
C CYS A 106 12.00 1.74 -10.22
N THR A 107 12.79 2.65 -9.68
CA THR A 107 12.76 4.08 -10.00
C THR A 107 13.39 4.34 -11.39
N PRO A 108 13.11 5.50 -12.01
CA PRO A 108 13.78 5.92 -13.25
C PRO A 108 15.31 5.87 -13.22
N ASN A 109 15.95 6.15 -12.08
CA ASN A 109 17.41 6.02 -11.94
C ASN A 109 17.88 4.58 -11.66
N GLY A 110 16.99 3.60 -11.65
CA GLY A 110 17.32 2.18 -11.53
C GLY A 110 17.44 1.64 -10.12
N ASN A 111 17.10 2.42 -9.08
CA ASN A 111 17.00 1.90 -7.71
C ASN A 111 15.74 1.06 -7.58
N CYS A 112 15.81 -0.12 -6.97
CA CYS A 112 14.65 -0.99 -6.85
C CYS A 112 14.32 -1.31 -5.39
N ILE A 113 13.04 -1.43 -5.08
CA ILE A 113 12.50 -1.87 -3.79
C ILE A 113 11.57 -3.07 -3.98
N ASP A 114 11.68 -4.06 -3.09
CA ASP A 114 10.89 -5.30 -3.10
C ASP A 114 10.58 -5.78 -1.67
N GLY A 115 9.59 -6.67 -1.55
CA GLY A 115 9.28 -7.42 -0.33
C GLY A 115 7.97 -7.07 0.37
N GLY A 116 7.25 -6.05 -0.12
CA GLY A 116 5.97 -5.65 0.46
C GLY A 116 6.07 -5.34 1.96
N ARG A 117 5.35 -6.13 2.75
CA ARG A 117 5.31 -6.03 4.22
C ARG A 117 6.13 -7.13 4.91
N ASP A 118 6.60 -8.14 4.16
CA ASP A 118 7.42 -9.23 4.70
C ASP A 118 8.84 -8.78 5.01
N TYR A 119 9.42 -7.95 4.15
CA TYR A 119 10.77 -7.42 4.28
C TYR A 119 10.94 -6.18 3.41
N VAL A 120 12.05 -5.46 3.62
CA VAL A 120 12.48 -4.37 2.73
C VAL A 120 13.80 -4.78 2.09
N ASN A 121 13.77 -5.07 0.79
CA ASN A 121 14.98 -5.32 0.02
C ASN A 121 15.19 -4.17 -0.97
N ILE A 122 16.36 -3.55 -0.92
CA ILE A 122 16.70 -2.42 -1.78
C ILE A 122 17.95 -2.77 -2.59
N ASN A 123 17.81 -2.79 -3.91
CA ASN A 123 18.94 -2.86 -4.82
C ASN A 123 19.34 -1.44 -5.25
N LYS A 124 20.55 -1.04 -4.86
CA LYS A 124 21.11 0.30 -5.09
C LYS A 124 21.96 0.27 -6.36
N ASN A 125 21.38 0.70 -7.49
CA ASN A 125 22.12 0.88 -8.74
C ASN A 125 22.64 2.32 -8.90
N ALA A 126 22.02 3.30 -8.22
CA ALA A 126 22.45 4.70 -8.23
C ALA A 126 22.46 5.27 -6.80
N SER A 127 23.50 6.05 -6.46
CA SER A 127 23.62 6.76 -5.17
C SER A 127 23.62 8.28 -5.40
N PRO A 128 23.01 9.08 -4.50
CA PRO A 128 22.36 8.69 -3.24
C PRO A 128 20.90 8.23 -3.41
N ILE A 129 20.41 7.44 -2.45
CA ILE A 129 19.00 7.05 -2.33
C ILE A 129 18.36 7.79 -1.16
N GLU A 130 17.14 8.30 -1.35
CA GLU A 130 16.34 8.89 -0.28
C GLU A 130 15.21 7.94 0.11
N LEU A 131 15.19 7.51 1.38
CA LEU A 131 14.15 6.65 1.92
C LEU A 131 13.13 7.47 2.71
N VAL A 132 11.87 7.07 2.61
CA VAL A 132 10.76 7.67 3.35
C VAL A 132 9.94 6.59 4.06
N ASN A 133 9.39 6.95 5.21
CA ASN A 133 8.29 6.26 5.86
C ASN A 133 6.99 6.79 5.27
N VAL A 134 6.17 5.88 4.74
CA VAL A 134 4.84 6.16 4.19
C VAL A 134 3.80 5.75 5.23
N ARG A 135 2.94 6.69 5.61
CA ARG A 135 1.76 6.47 6.46
C ARG A 135 0.50 6.85 5.70
N VAL A 136 -0.64 6.33 6.13
CA VAL A 136 -1.95 6.80 5.66
C VAL A 136 -2.68 7.44 6.82
N VAL A 137 -3.06 8.70 6.65
CA VAL A 137 -3.82 9.49 7.64
C VAL A 137 -5.02 10.08 6.92
N ASP A 138 -6.22 9.81 7.42
CA ASP A 138 -7.48 10.26 6.84
C ASP A 138 -7.64 9.93 5.34
N GLY A 139 -7.10 8.78 4.91
CA GLY A 139 -7.13 8.34 3.51
C GLY A 139 -6.12 9.04 2.60
N GLU A 140 -5.16 9.80 3.16
CA GLU A 140 -4.09 10.47 2.43
C GLU A 140 -2.71 9.91 2.79
N PHE A 141 -1.82 9.82 1.80
CA PHE A 141 -0.44 9.40 2.03
C PHE A 141 0.41 10.52 2.61
N ILE A 142 1.04 10.24 3.75
CA ILE A 142 1.98 11.13 4.43
C ILE A 142 3.38 10.54 4.33
N PHE A 143 4.35 11.38 3.99
CA PHE A 143 5.74 10.98 3.74
C PHE A 143 6.67 11.65 4.76
N GLU A 144 7.39 10.84 5.51
CA GLU A 144 8.38 11.29 6.49
C GLU A 144 9.76 10.80 6.07
N LYS A 145 10.78 11.66 6.09
CA LYS A 145 12.14 11.23 5.77
C LYS A 145 12.58 10.13 6.74
N ARG A 146 13.03 9.00 6.22
CA ARG A 146 13.59 7.92 7.03
C ARG A 146 15.06 8.25 7.30
N ILE A 147 15.39 8.46 8.56
CA ILE A 147 16.78 8.56 9.00
C ILE A 147 17.24 7.13 9.26
N GLU A 148 18.22 6.66 8.49
CA GLU A 148 18.91 5.41 8.83
C GLU A 148 19.67 5.68 10.14
N GLU A 149 19.31 4.99 11.22
CA GLU A 149 20.19 4.94 12.38
C GLU A 149 21.46 4.20 11.92
N ASN A 150 22.61 4.87 12.03
CA ASN A 150 23.88 4.20 11.86
C ASN A 150 23.97 3.15 12.97
N ASP A 151 23.71 1.88 12.62
CA ASP A 151 24.05 0.75 13.47
C ASP A 151 25.53 0.89 13.89
N LYS A 152 25.76 1.06 15.19
CA LYS A 152 27.10 1.09 15.80
C LYS A 152 27.71 -0.29 15.86
#